data_AF-A0A3D4NM35-F1
#
_entry.id   AF-A0A3D4NM35-F1
#
_cell.length_a   1.000
_cell.length_b   1.000
_cell.length_c   1.000
_cell.angle_alpha   90.00
_cell.angle_beta   90.00
_cell.angle_gamma   90.00
#
_symmetry.space_group_name_H-M   'P 1'
#
loop_
_entity.id
_entity.type
_entity.pdbx_description
1 polymer ?
#
loop_
_entity_poly.entity_id
_entity_poly.type
_entity_poly.pdbx_seq_one_letter_code
_entity_poly.pdbx_strand_id
1 'polypeptide(L)'
;PKDMTNPAEKFEYIFPKKAKLRSYSPAVRGHSGQIRKAAEMLLAAKRPVMYAGGGVILGGGSAPLTELAKMLNLPVTNTLMGLGAYPGTDRQFIGMLGMHG
;
A
#
# COMPACT_ATOMS: atom_id res chain seq x y z
N PRO A 1 -13.10 1.46 33.91
CA PRO A 1 -13.11 2.47 32.83
C PRO A 1 -14.49 3.08 32.50
N LYS A 2 -15.54 2.82 33.29
CA LYS A 2 -16.87 3.44 33.12
C LYS A 2 -16.93 4.88 33.67
N ASP A 3 -15.93 5.30 34.45
CA ASP A 3 -15.91 6.58 35.16
C ASP A 3 -15.18 7.72 34.43
N MET A 4 -14.71 7.53 33.19
CA MET A 4 -14.01 8.57 32.41
C MET A 4 -14.83 9.08 31.21
N THR A 5 -16.17 9.04 31.31
CA THR A 5 -17.08 9.45 30.22
C THR A 5 -17.83 10.76 30.51
N ASN A 6 -17.60 11.41 31.67
CA ASN A 6 -18.23 12.68 32.01
C ASN A 6 -17.72 13.80 31.06
N PRO A 7 -18.55 14.36 30.18
CA PRO A 7 -18.12 15.37 29.20
C PRO A 7 -17.66 16.69 29.83
N ALA A 8 -18.00 16.95 31.10
CA ALA A 8 -17.57 18.12 31.85
C ALA A 8 -16.10 18.01 32.33
N GLU A 9 -15.55 16.81 32.38
CA GLU A 9 -14.16 16.54 32.80
C GLU A 9 -13.29 16.25 31.57
N LYS A 10 -12.32 17.13 31.31
CA LYS A 10 -11.38 16.97 30.20
C LYS A 10 -10.06 16.39 30.72
N PHE A 11 -9.60 15.32 30.07
CA PHE A 11 -8.30 14.72 30.32
C PHE A 11 -7.39 14.94 29.11
N GLU A 12 -6.10 15.15 29.36
CA GLU A 12 -5.12 15.25 28.28
C GLU A 12 -4.96 13.89 27.60
N TYR A 13 -5.17 13.85 26.28
CA TYR A 13 -4.94 12.64 25.51
C TYR A 13 -3.44 12.48 25.22
N ILE A 14 -2.82 11.52 25.92
CA ILE A 14 -1.40 11.21 25.73
C ILE A 14 -1.28 10.04 24.76
N PHE A 15 -0.80 10.32 23.54
CA PHE A 15 -0.48 9.26 22.58
C PHE A 15 0.63 8.34 23.14
N PRO A 16 0.45 7.01 23.12
CA PRO A 16 1.49 6.11 23.56
C PRO A 16 2.74 6.23 22.68
N LYS A 17 3.91 6.41 23.28
CA LYS A 17 5.20 6.49 22.57
C LYS A 17 5.53 5.21 21.78
N LYS A 18 4.98 4.07 22.21
CA LYS A 18 5.10 2.77 21.55
C LYS A 18 3.76 2.05 21.62
N ALA A 19 3.29 1.56 20.48
CA ALA A 19 2.14 0.68 20.39
C ALA A 19 2.62 -0.72 20.03
N LYS A 20 2.24 -1.73 20.82
CA LYS A 20 2.45 -3.15 20.49
C LYS A 20 1.07 -3.78 20.31
N LEU A 21 0.76 -4.15 19.08
CA LEU A 21 -0.47 -4.85 18.75
C LEU A 21 -0.24 -6.35 18.86
N ARG A 22 -1.08 -7.03 19.64
CA ARG A 22 -1.03 -8.49 19.76
C ARG A 22 -1.23 -9.11 18.37
N SER A 23 -0.41 -10.09 18.02
CA SER A 23 -0.43 -10.80 16.72
C SER A 23 -0.08 -9.97 15.49
N TYR A 24 0.34 -8.71 15.63
CA TYR A 24 0.77 -7.87 14.50
C TYR A 24 2.29 -7.66 14.54
N SER A 25 3.00 -8.50 13.80
CA SER A 25 4.45 -8.46 13.63
C SER A 25 4.79 -8.54 12.14
N PRO A 26 4.60 -7.45 11.37
CA PRO A 26 4.86 -7.47 9.94
C PRO A 26 6.36 -7.68 9.66
N ALA A 27 6.66 -8.44 8.61
CA ALA A 27 8.04 -8.56 8.14
C ALA A 27 8.50 -7.23 7.54
N VAL A 28 9.55 -6.64 8.10
CA VAL A 28 10.08 -5.34 7.65
C VAL A 28 10.97 -5.50 6.41
N ARG A 29 11.56 -6.69 6.23
CA ARG A 29 12.42 -7.01 5.08
C ARG A 29 11.81 -8.13 4.25
N GLY A 30 11.74 -7.92 2.94
CA GLY A 30 11.27 -8.94 2.02
C GLY A 30 12.23 -10.12 1.92
N HIS A 31 11.70 -11.33 1.78
CA HIS A 31 12.48 -12.55 1.58
C HIS A 31 13.01 -12.61 0.15
N SER A 32 14.34 -12.62 -0.03
CA SER A 32 14.99 -12.56 -1.36
C SER A 32 14.49 -13.63 -2.34
N GLY A 33 14.33 -14.87 -1.87
CA GLY A 33 13.80 -15.96 -2.70
C GLY A 33 12.35 -15.75 -3.18
N GLN A 34 11.51 -15.09 -2.36
CA GLN A 34 10.12 -14.79 -2.76
C GLN A 34 10.08 -13.63 -3.75
N ILE A 35 10.93 -12.62 -3.55
CA ILE A 35 11.09 -11.50 -4.49
C ILE A 35 11.54 -12.01 -5.86
N ARG A 36 12.57 -12.88 -5.90
CA ARG A 36 13.05 -13.49 -7.14
C ARG A 36 11.95 -14.27 -7.86
N LYS A 37 11.22 -15.12 -7.12
CA LYS A 37 10.10 -15.89 -7.68
C LYS A 37 9.00 -14.99 -8.23
N ALA A 38 8.67 -13.90 -7.54
CA ALA A 38 7.67 -12.93 -8.02
C ALA A 38 8.12 -12.23 -9.31
N ALA A 39 9.40 -11.84 -9.41
CA ALA A 39 9.96 -11.25 -10.62
C ALA A 39 9.95 -12.23 -11.80
N GLU A 40 10.34 -13.49 -11.59
CA GLU A 40 10.30 -14.54 -12.61
C GLU A 40 8.86 -14.77 -13.10
N MET A 41 7.89 -14.84 -12.18
CA MET A 41 6.47 -14.97 -12.53
C MET A 41 5.95 -13.77 -13.31
N LEU A 42 6.35 -12.55 -12.93
CA LEU A 42 5.95 -11.31 -13.61
C LEU A 42 6.48 -11.28 -15.05
N LEU A 43 7.74 -11.65 -15.27
CA LEU A 43 8.38 -11.67 -16.59
C LEU A 43 7.86 -12.79 -17.49
N ALA A 44 7.41 -13.90 -16.93
CA ALA A 44 6.82 -15.01 -17.69
C ALA A 44 5.34 -14.77 -18.05
N ALA A 45 4.69 -13.78 -17.46
CA ALA A 45 3.27 -13.52 -17.67
C ALA A 45 3.01 -12.95 -19.07
N LYS A 46 1.93 -13.42 -19.73
CA LYS A 46 1.55 -12.94 -21.06
C LYS A 46 0.89 -11.55 -21.05
N ARG A 47 0.13 -11.25 -20.00
CA ARG A 47 -0.63 -9.98 -19.84
C ARG A 47 -0.63 -9.51 -18.38
N PRO A 48 0.55 -9.20 -17.80
CA PRO A 48 0.62 -8.77 -16.42
C PRO A 48 0.02 -7.36 -16.22
N VAL A 49 -0.51 -7.13 -15.02
CA VAL A 49 -1.01 -5.83 -14.56
C VAL A 49 -0.48 -5.60 -13.15
N MET A 50 -0.03 -4.38 -12.85
CA MET A 50 0.30 -3.99 -11.48
C MET A 50 -0.95 -3.50 -10.77
N TYR A 51 -1.31 -4.16 -9.66
CA TYR A 51 -2.43 -3.73 -8.82
C TYR A 51 -1.90 -3.22 -7.47
N ALA A 52 -1.82 -1.91 -7.31
CA ALA A 52 -1.23 -1.26 -6.14
C ALA A 52 -2.28 -0.94 -5.07
N GLY A 53 -1.99 -1.28 -3.81
CA GLY A 53 -2.84 -0.98 -2.66
C GLY A 53 -2.23 0.05 -1.72
N GLY A 54 -2.92 0.33 -0.60
CA GLY A 54 -2.47 1.31 0.40
C GLY A 54 -1.12 1.00 1.06
N GLY A 55 -0.66 -0.25 1.00
CA GLY A 55 0.69 -0.63 1.43
C GLY A 55 1.80 0.12 0.68
N VAL A 56 1.58 0.50 -0.58
CA VAL A 56 2.54 1.30 -1.35
C VAL A 56 2.65 2.71 -0.77
N ILE A 57 1.51 3.34 -0.44
CA ILE A 57 1.46 4.67 0.19
C ILE A 57 2.15 4.63 1.56
N LEU A 58 1.73 3.69 2.41
CA LEU A 58 2.26 3.55 3.77
C LEU A 58 3.77 3.25 3.78
N GLY A 59 4.28 2.56 2.76
CA GLY A 59 5.69 2.25 2.59
C GLY A 59 6.50 3.30 1.83
N GLY A 60 5.90 4.42 1.39
CA GLY A 60 6.60 5.42 0.57
C GLY A 60 7.06 4.90 -0.80
N GLY A 61 6.38 3.87 -1.32
CA GLY A 61 6.79 3.11 -2.51
C GLY A 61 6.33 3.68 -3.85
N SER A 62 5.74 4.88 -3.91
CA SER A 62 5.17 5.43 -5.16
C SER A 62 6.23 5.65 -6.25
N ALA A 63 7.41 6.14 -5.89
CA ALA A 63 8.53 6.33 -6.82
C ALA A 63 9.04 5.01 -7.41
N PRO A 64 9.42 3.99 -6.61
CA PRO A 64 9.88 2.71 -7.16
C PRO A 64 8.77 1.95 -7.90
N LEU A 65 7.49 2.08 -7.49
CA LEU A 65 6.37 1.55 -8.28
C LEU A 65 6.33 2.17 -9.68
N THR A 66 6.48 3.50 -9.75
CA THR A 66 6.45 4.24 -11.01
C THR A 66 7.61 3.84 -11.92
N GLU A 67 8.81 3.73 -11.36
CA GLU A 67 10.01 3.29 -12.07
C GLU A 67 9.84 1.88 -12.64
N LEU A 68 9.39 0.92 -11.82
CA LEU A 68 9.21 -0.47 -12.26
C LEU A 68 8.11 -0.59 -13.34
N ALA A 69 7.00 0.12 -13.16
CA ALA A 69 5.92 0.14 -14.15
C ALA A 69 6.39 0.67 -15.50
N LYS A 70 7.20 1.75 -15.51
CA LYS A 70 7.77 2.32 -16.74
C LYS A 70 8.81 1.41 -17.37
N MET A 71 9.71 0.85 -16.57
CA MET A 71 10.76 -0.07 -17.02
C MET A 71 10.18 -1.29 -17.74
N LEU A 72 9.12 -1.87 -17.18
CA LEU A 72 8.48 -3.06 -17.74
C LEU A 72 7.32 -2.73 -18.70
N ASN A 73 7.01 -1.44 -18.89
CA ASN A 73 5.90 -0.93 -19.68
C ASN A 73 4.55 -1.62 -19.35
N LEU A 74 4.26 -1.78 -18.05
CA LEU A 74 3.06 -2.47 -17.56
C LEU A 74 1.91 -1.52 -17.25
N PRO A 75 0.64 -1.92 -17.50
CA PRO A 75 -0.51 -1.18 -17.01
C PRO A 75 -0.60 -1.25 -15.48
N VAL A 76 -1.05 -0.16 -14.86
CA VAL A 76 -1.18 -0.03 -13.40
C VAL A 76 -2.61 0.37 -13.03
N THR A 77 -3.15 -0.28 -12.01
CA THR A 77 -4.41 0.11 -11.36
C THR A 77 -4.21 0.18 -9.84
N ASN A 78 -5.02 0.99 -9.17
CA ASN A 78 -4.96 1.20 -7.73
C ASN A 78 -6.23 0.68 -7.05
N THR A 79 -6.09 0.19 -5.82
CA THR A 79 -7.24 0.07 -4.91
C THR A 79 -7.65 1.47 -4.45
N LEU A 80 -8.83 1.61 -3.82
CA LEU A 80 -9.24 2.86 -3.18
C LEU A 80 -8.18 3.38 -2.19
N MET A 81 -7.62 2.48 -1.38
CA MET A 81 -6.56 2.84 -0.41
C MET A 81 -5.21 3.14 -1.08
N GLY A 82 -5.02 2.72 -2.32
CA GLY A 82 -3.82 2.95 -3.12
C GLY A 82 -3.91 4.18 -4.02
N LEU A 83 -5.01 4.94 -3.99
CA LEU A 83 -5.10 6.18 -4.77
C LEU A 83 -3.94 7.12 -4.42
N GLY A 84 -3.25 7.61 -5.45
CA GLY A 84 -2.01 8.38 -5.31
C GLY A 84 -0.72 7.54 -5.31
N ALA A 85 -0.79 6.21 -5.35
CA ALA A 85 0.41 5.35 -5.41
C ALA A 85 1.10 5.42 -6.78
N TYR A 86 0.32 5.65 -7.84
CA TYR A 86 0.79 5.82 -9.21
C TYR A 86 0.16 7.08 -9.83
N PRO A 87 0.86 7.84 -10.70
CA PRO A 87 0.32 9.07 -11.27
C PRO A 87 -0.92 8.79 -12.13
N GLY A 88 -2.07 9.34 -11.75
CA GLY A 88 -3.34 9.08 -12.44
C GLY A 88 -3.41 9.64 -13.86
N THR A 89 -2.52 10.58 -14.21
CA THR A 89 -2.41 11.16 -15.55
C THR A 89 -1.44 10.41 -16.46
N ASP A 90 -0.71 9.41 -15.94
CA ASP A 90 0.22 8.63 -16.75
C ASP A 90 -0.53 7.68 -17.68
N ARG A 91 -0.03 7.50 -18.91
CA ARG A 91 -0.65 6.66 -19.94
C ARG A 91 -0.84 5.20 -19.52
N GLN A 92 -0.02 4.71 -18.58
CA GLN A 92 -0.08 3.33 -18.12
C GLN A 92 -1.13 3.14 -17.01
N PHE A 93 -1.71 4.22 -16.49
CA PHE A 93 -2.77 4.13 -15.50
C PHE A 93 -4.09 3.77 -16.17
N ILE A 94 -4.67 2.63 -15.80
CA ILE A 94 -5.91 2.12 -16.41
C ILE A 94 -7.16 2.39 -15.55
N GLY A 95 -7.07 3.34 -14.61
CA GLY A 95 -8.16 3.69 -13.69
C GLY A 95 -8.17 2.89 -12.40
N MET A 96 -9.01 3.29 -11.45
CA MET A 96 -9.22 2.57 -10.19
C MET A 96 -10.17 1.40 -10.41
N LEU A 97 -9.78 0.21 -9.93
CA LEU A 97 -10.65 -0.96 -9.97
C LEU A 97 -11.66 -0.91 -8.80
N GLY A 98 -12.96 -0.83 -9.10
CA GLY A 98 -14.04 -0.84 -8.11
C GLY A 98 -15.39 -0.32 -8.63
N MET A 99 -16.42 -0.29 -7.78
CA MET A 99 -17.79 0.11 -8.15
C MET A 99 -17.98 1.61 -8.47
N HIS A 100 -16.93 2.42 -8.35
CA HIS A 100 -16.97 3.88 -8.46
C HIS A 100 -15.82 4.41 -9.34
N GLY A 101 -15.40 3.60 -10.33
CA GLY A 101 -14.26 3.85 -11.21
C GLY A 101 -14.11 5.30 -11.65
#